data_AF-A0A6S6U1U4-F1
#
_entry.id   AF-A0A6S6U1U4-F1
#
_cell.length_a   1.000
_cell.length_b   1.000
_cell.length_c   1.000
_cell.angle_alpha   90.00
_cell.angle_beta   90.00
_cell.angle_gamma   90.00
#
_symmetry.space_group_name_H-M   'P 1'
#
loop_
_entity.id
_entity.type
_entity.pdbx_description
1 polymer ?
#
loop_
_entity_poly.entity_id
_entity_poly.type
_entity_poly.pdbx_seq_one_letter_code
_entity_poly.pdbx_strand_id
1 'polypeptide(L)'
;MPEKRINDTSTPSWYYAQFRIPRAKEESPKWEIGAMIAGEIIHPALKKHRHDIQLWRFHRRAGADKHGHVFSFIFYTDTTSAKKIYLTIENQATFSLLEKHAIKWLGKPDFQKKSKTNIEDTSDPIWSENLQKTWPAFIMGVSETWLGLVVDLASTQKSDLPTLERYENTQKELTTLWQKQGKHAFFHHINAIFAYQPLLMRF
;
A
#
# COMPACT_ATOMS: atom_id res chain seq x y z
N MET A 1 -34.19 20.22 19.31
CA MET A 1 -33.93 18.78 19.08
C MET A 1 -32.80 18.70 18.06
N PRO A 2 -31.62 18.14 18.37
CA PRO A 2 -30.57 18.03 17.37
C PRO A 2 -30.95 16.92 16.39
N GLU A 3 -30.97 17.26 15.09
CA GLU A 3 -31.15 16.30 14.02
C GLU A 3 -30.11 15.18 14.14
N LYS A 4 -30.61 13.95 14.23
CA LYS A 4 -29.79 12.74 14.06
C LYS A 4 -29.13 12.86 12.68
N ARG A 5 -27.83 13.18 12.63
CA ARG A 5 -27.03 13.04 11.41
C ARG A 5 -27.24 11.63 10.90
N ILE A 6 -27.97 11.49 9.81
CA ILE A 6 -28.00 10.27 9.04
C ILE A 6 -26.55 10.05 8.64
N ASN A 7 -25.95 8.97 9.14
CA ASN A 7 -24.62 8.55 8.72
C ASN A 7 -24.69 8.30 7.22
N ASP A 8 -24.33 9.30 6.42
CA ASP A 8 -24.22 9.16 4.99
C ASP A 8 -23.10 8.16 4.72
N THR A 9 -23.45 6.90 4.51
CA THR A 9 -22.50 5.83 4.22
C THR A 9 -21.87 5.98 2.85
N SER A 10 -22.40 6.86 1.98
CA SER A 10 -21.96 7.03 0.59
C SER A 10 -20.77 7.96 0.43
N THR A 11 -20.56 8.92 1.35
CA THR A 11 -19.38 9.81 1.26
C THR A 11 -18.10 8.99 1.41
N PRO A 12 -17.17 9.01 0.44
CA PRO A 12 -15.93 8.27 0.56
C PRO A 12 -15.00 8.85 1.64
N SER A 13 -14.08 8.04 2.15
CA SER A 13 -13.06 8.43 3.12
C SER A 13 -11.83 7.55 2.98
N TRP A 14 -10.70 7.98 3.53
CA TRP A 14 -9.48 7.17 3.57
C TRP A 14 -9.50 6.13 4.68
N TYR A 15 -9.25 4.88 4.30
CA TYR A 15 -9.11 3.72 5.17
C TYR A 15 -7.71 3.13 5.09
N TYR A 16 -7.27 2.48 6.18
CA TYR A 16 -5.90 2.01 6.36
C TYR A 16 -5.88 0.55 6.82
N ALA A 17 -5.51 -0.37 5.95
CA ALA A 17 -5.18 -1.74 6.32
C ALA A 17 -3.68 -1.81 6.61
N GLN A 18 -3.30 -1.90 7.88
CA GLN A 18 -1.91 -1.78 8.31
C GLN A 18 -1.39 -3.04 8.99
N PHE A 19 -0.15 -3.37 8.66
CA PHE A 19 0.57 -4.53 9.15
C PHE A 19 1.90 -4.05 9.72
N ARG A 20 2.11 -4.28 11.01
CA ARG A 20 3.39 -4.01 11.67
C ARG A 20 4.26 -5.25 11.58
N ILE A 21 5.41 -5.09 10.95
CA ILE A 21 6.36 -6.16 10.69
C ILE A 21 7.41 -6.10 11.80
N PRO A 22 7.75 -7.24 12.45
CA PRO A 22 8.78 -7.25 13.47
C PRO A 22 10.13 -6.86 12.87
N ARG A 23 10.91 -6.08 13.62
CA ARG A 23 12.24 -5.64 13.22
C ARG A 23 13.16 -5.63 14.43
N ALA A 24 14.27 -6.36 14.35
CA ALA A 24 15.38 -6.19 15.27
C ALA A 24 16.16 -4.91 14.93
N LYS A 25 16.71 -4.21 15.93
CA LYS A 25 17.37 -2.89 15.74
C LYS A 25 18.50 -2.92 14.72
N GLU A 26 19.19 -4.04 14.57
CA GLU A 26 20.36 -4.20 13.70
C GLU A 26 20.06 -4.93 12.39
N GLU A 27 18.83 -5.43 12.21
CA GLU A 27 18.44 -6.12 10.98
C GLU A 27 17.99 -5.14 9.90
N SER A 28 18.39 -5.46 8.66
CA SER A 28 17.82 -4.83 7.47
C SER A 28 16.30 -5.08 7.43
N PRO A 29 15.49 -4.09 7.01
CA PRO A 29 14.05 -4.30 6.92
C PRO A 29 13.69 -5.47 5.99
N LYS A 30 12.82 -6.35 6.48
CA LYS A 30 12.27 -7.51 5.77
C LYS A 30 11.23 -7.11 4.71
N TRP A 31 11.70 -6.44 3.66
CA TRP A 31 10.87 -5.84 2.61
C TRP A 31 9.97 -6.86 1.89
N GLU A 32 10.43 -8.10 1.76
CA GLU A 32 9.74 -9.25 1.21
C GLU A 32 8.39 -9.53 1.89
N ILE A 33 8.28 -9.24 3.20
CA ILE A 33 7.02 -9.43 3.93
C ILE A 33 5.95 -8.48 3.40
N GLY A 34 6.32 -7.24 3.05
CA GLY A 34 5.41 -6.30 2.42
C GLY A 34 4.96 -6.75 1.02
N ALA A 35 5.87 -7.35 0.24
CA ALA A 35 5.53 -7.92 -1.06
C ALA A 35 4.58 -9.12 -0.92
N MET A 36 4.83 -10.00 0.06
CA MET A 36 3.96 -11.13 0.38
C MET A 36 2.57 -10.67 0.77
N ILE A 37 2.44 -9.71 1.69
CA ILE A 37 1.14 -9.16 2.09
C ILE A 37 0.42 -8.55 0.87
N ALA A 38 1.15 -7.83 0.02
CA ALA A 38 0.58 -7.24 -1.19
C ALA A 38 0.03 -8.29 -2.16
N GLY A 39 0.81 -9.31 -2.49
CA GLY A 39 0.43 -10.32 -3.48
C GLY A 39 -0.55 -11.38 -2.95
N GLU A 40 -0.39 -11.84 -1.72
CA GLU A 40 -1.19 -12.94 -1.16
C GLU A 40 -2.45 -12.48 -0.45
N ILE A 41 -2.45 -11.27 0.14
CA ILE A 41 -3.55 -10.81 0.98
C ILE A 41 -4.31 -9.66 0.32
N ILE A 42 -3.59 -8.62 -0.11
CA ILE A 42 -4.23 -7.41 -0.64
C ILE A 42 -4.66 -7.57 -2.09
N HIS A 43 -3.87 -8.20 -2.96
CA HIS A 43 -4.20 -8.34 -4.38
C HIS A 43 -5.53 -9.08 -4.61
N PRO A 44 -5.85 -10.20 -3.93
CA PRO A 44 -7.16 -10.84 -4.07
C PRO A 44 -8.32 -9.92 -3.65
N ALA A 45 -8.15 -9.17 -2.55
CA ALA A 45 -9.15 -8.21 -2.08
C ALA A 45 -9.35 -7.06 -3.07
N LEU A 46 -8.25 -6.50 -3.57
CA LEU A 46 -8.25 -5.41 -4.54
C LEU A 46 -8.87 -5.85 -5.87
N LYS A 47 -8.55 -7.06 -6.36
CA LYS A 47 -9.14 -7.61 -7.59
C LYS A 47 -10.66 -7.77 -7.46
N LYS A 48 -11.13 -8.23 -6.30
CA LYS A 48 -12.55 -8.44 -6.01
C LYS A 48 -13.33 -7.14 -5.91
N HIS A 49 -12.75 -6.11 -5.28
CA HIS A 49 -13.44 -4.84 -4.95
C HIS A 49 -12.92 -3.66 -5.77
N ARG A 50 -12.30 -3.92 -6.93
CA ARG A 50 -11.60 -2.88 -7.71
C ARG A 50 -12.50 -1.70 -8.08
N HIS A 51 -13.73 -2.00 -8.49
CA HIS A 51 -14.72 -1.00 -8.90
C HIS A 51 -15.29 -0.20 -7.72
N ASP A 52 -15.12 -0.69 -6.49
CA ASP A 52 -15.59 -0.03 -5.28
C ASP A 52 -14.54 0.95 -4.71
N ILE A 53 -13.30 0.91 -5.21
CA ILE A 53 -12.18 1.71 -4.70
C ILE A 53 -11.82 2.80 -5.70
N GLN A 54 -11.97 4.05 -5.29
CA GLN A 54 -11.70 5.21 -6.16
C GLN A 54 -10.22 5.52 -6.27
N LEU A 55 -9.52 5.52 -5.13
CA LEU A 55 -8.07 5.74 -5.05
C LEU A 55 -7.46 4.76 -4.07
N TRP A 56 -6.23 4.32 -4.31
CA TRP A 56 -5.50 3.52 -3.34
C TRP A 56 -4.00 3.58 -3.56
N ARG A 57 -3.24 3.21 -2.54
CA ARG A 57 -1.79 3.07 -2.62
C ARG A 57 -1.24 2.09 -1.60
N PHE A 58 -0.02 1.64 -1.87
CA PHE A 58 0.82 1.06 -0.83
C PHE A 58 1.70 2.12 -0.20
N HIS A 59 1.92 1.99 1.10
CA HIS A 59 2.94 2.74 1.82
C HIS A 59 3.78 1.78 2.64
N ARG A 60 5.09 1.81 2.40
CA ARG A 60 6.09 0.96 3.02
C ARG A 60 7.06 1.85 3.77
N ARG A 61 7.23 1.64 5.07
CA ARG A 61 8.18 2.40 5.89
C ARG A 61 8.94 1.48 6.81
N ALA A 62 10.19 1.80 7.09
CA ALA A 62 11.01 1.12 8.08
C ALA A 62 11.88 2.14 8.83
N GLY A 63 11.22 3.12 9.47
CA GLY A 63 11.91 4.13 10.26
C GLY A 63 12.50 3.54 11.55
N ALA A 64 13.62 4.08 12.02
CA ALA A 64 14.18 3.79 13.33
C ALA A 64 13.45 4.59 14.44
N ASP A 65 12.12 4.57 14.40
CA ASP A 65 11.23 5.34 15.29
C ASP A 65 10.18 4.42 15.93
N LYS A 66 9.31 5.00 16.76
CA LYS A 66 8.24 4.27 17.45
C LYS A 66 7.22 3.59 16.52
N HIS A 67 7.13 4.01 15.26
CA HIS A 67 6.23 3.42 14.29
C HIS A 67 6.88 2.19 13.63
N GLY A 68 8.20 2.19 13.46
CA GLY A 68 8.99 1.04 13.03
C GLY A 68 8.73 0.62 11.59
N HIS A 69 8.73 -0.70 11.35
CA HIS A 69 8.46 -1.30 10.05
C HIS A 69 6.95 -1.54 9.88
N VAL A 70 6.33 -0.80 8.95
CA VAL A 70 4.90 -0.87 8.67
C VAL A 70 4.66 -0.94 7.17
N PHE A 71 3.82 -1.90 6.79
CA PHE A 71 3.20 -1.99 5.49
C PHE A 71 1.75 -1.52 5.59
N SER A 72 1.32 -0.59 4.73
CA SER A 72 -0.05 -0.09 4.70
C SER A 72 -0.63 -0.19 3.30
N PHE A 73 -1.82 -0.76 3.19
CA PHE A 73 -2.72 -0.54 2.07
C PHE A 73 -3.70 0.57 2.46
N ILE A 74 -3.64 1.68 1.74
CA ILE A 74 -4.41 2.90 2.02
C ILE A 74 -5.38 3.09 0.86
N PHE A 75 -6.68 3.17 1.12
CA PHE A 75 -7.69 3.18 0.07
C PHE A 75 -8.84 4.12 0.39
N TYR A 76 -9.41 4.72 -0.66
CA TYR A 76 -10.45 5.74 -0.62
C TYR A 76 -11.72 5.17 -1.23
N THR A 77 -12.74 4.99 -0.40
CA THR A 77 -14.00 4.33 -0.75
C THR A 77 -15.09 4.72 0.25
N ASP A 78 -16.33 4.32 -0.01
CA ASP A 78 -17.44 4.47 0.92
C ASP A 78 -17.35 3.47 2.09
N THR A 79 -18.10 3.72 3.17
CA THR A 79 -17.98 2.92 4.40
C THR A 79 -18.47 1.48 4.24
N THR A 80 -19.44 1.25 3.35
CA THR A 80 -19.99 -0.08 3.09
C THR A 80 -18.95 -0.93 2.36
N SER A 81 -18.34 -0.36 1.32
CA SER A 81 -17.28 -0.99 0.54
C SER A 81 -16.04 -1.24 1.40
N ALA A 82 -15.65 -0.30 2.26
CA ALA A 82 -14.54 -0.50 3.20
C ALA A 82 -14.74 -1.74 4.09
N LYS A 83 -15.93 -1.90 4.69
CA LYS A 83 -16.24 -3.08 5.52
C LYS A 83 -16.07 -4.40 4.74
N LYS A 84 -16.53 -4.45 3.49
CA LYS A 84 -16.39 -5.63 2.62
C LYS A 84 -14.92 -5.94 2.30
N ILE A 85 -14.12 -4.91 2.05
CA ILE A 85 -12.68 -5.04 1.77
C ILE A 85 -11.96 -5.61 2.99
N TYR A 86 -12.18 -5.05 4.19
CA TYR A 86 -11.58 -5.56 5.43
C TYR A 86 -11.95 -7.03 5.70
N LEU A 87 -13.22 -7.40 5.53
CA LEU A 87 -13.66 -8.79 5.66
C LEU A 87 -12.97 -9.70 4.63
N THR A 88 -12.74 -9.22 3.42
CA THR A 88 -12.06 -9.98 2.38
C THR A 88 -10.59 -10.17 2.71
N ILE A 89 -9.91 -9.15 3.26
CA ILE A 89 -8.52 -9.21 3.71
C ILE A 89 -8.37 -10.26 4.83
N GLU A 90 -9.25 -10.24 5.83
CA GLU A 90 -9.18 -11.14 6.99
C GLU A 90 -9.49 -12.61 6.63
N ASN A 91 -10.28 -12.84 5.58
CA ASN A 91 -10.68 -14.18 5.15
C ASN A 91 -9.70 -14.80 4.13
N GLN A 92 -8.54 -14.19 3.86
CA GLN A 92 -7.53 -14.82 3.00
C GLN A 92 -6.88 -16.00 3.71
N ALA A 93 -6.68 -17.13 3.01
CA ALA A 93 -6.05 -18.31 3.59
C ALA A 93 -4.65 -18.01 4.16
N THR A 94 -3.91 -17.13 3.50
CA THR A 94 -2.58 -16.65 3.86
C THR A 94 -2.58 -15.67 5.03
N PHE A 95 -3.75 -15.21 5.51
CA PHE A 95 -3.84 -14.34 6.68
C PHE A 95 -3.31 -15.03 7.95
N SER A 96 -3.44 -16.36 8.04
CA SER A 96 -2.86 -17.17 9.12
C SER A 96 -1.33 -17.09 9.21
N LEU A 97 -0.64 -16.75 8.10
CA LEU A 97 0.82 -16.59 8.08
C LEU A 97 1.29 -15.36 8.87
N LEU A 98 0.41 -14.39 9.13
CA LEU A 98 0.76 -13.20 9.91
C LEU A 98 1.23 -13.59 11.31
N GLU A 99 0.51 -14.48 11.99
CA GLU A 99 0.87 -14.96 13.32
C GLU A 99 2.18 -15.76 13.31
N LYS A 100 2.33 -16.66 12.33
CA LYS A 100 3.54 -17.48 12.16
C LYS A 100 4.82 -16.64 12.05
N HIS A 101 4.73 -15.44 11.48
CA HIS A 101 5.85 -14.52 11.29
C HIS A 101 5.83 -13.32 12.25
N ALA A 102 5.02 -13.38 13.31
CA ALA A 102 4.86 -12.31 14.30
C ALA A 102 4.50 -10.93 13.69
N ILE A 103 3.82 -10.93 12.54
CA ILE A 103 3.31 -9.73 11.88
C ILE A 103 2.00 -9.34 12.55
N LYS A 104 1.94 -8.12 13.09
CA LYS A 104 0.75 -7.62 13.78
C LYS A 104 -0.18 -6.90 12.81
N TRP A 105 -1.36 -7.48 12.58
CA TRP A 105 -2.51 -6.77 11.99
C TRP A 105 -2.98 -5.66 12.95
N LEU A 106 -3.04 -4.41 12.49
CA LEU A 106 -3.44 -3.28 13.34
C LEU A 106 -4.96 -3.06 13.40
N GLY A 107 -5.74 -3.97 12.81
CA GLY A 107 -7.19 -4.01 12.97
C GLY A 107 -7.96 -3.08 12.03
N LYS A 108 -9.28 -3.08 12.22
CA LYS A 108 -10.23 -2.22 11.52
C LYS A 108 -10.27 -0.84 12.18
N PRO A 109 -10.41 0.25 11.41
CA PRO A 109 -10.69 1.55 11.98
C PRO A 109 -12.12 1.57 12.55
N ASP A 110 -12.39 2.55 13.40
CA ASP A 110 -13.77 2.86 13.76
C ASP A 110 -14.50 3.42 12.54
N PHE A 111 -15.34 2.59 11.91
CA PHE A 111 -16.13 2.97 10.73
C PHE A 111 -17.18 4.06 11.02
N GLN A 112 -17.47 4.37 12.28
CA GLN A 112 -18.36 5.46 12.66
C GLN A 112 -17.64 6.81 12.66
N LYS A 113 -16.31 6.80 12.82
CA LYS A 113 -15.49 8.01 12.85
C LYS A 113 -14.90 8.27 11.47
N LYS A 114 -15.65 8.95 10.61
CA LYS A 114 -15.11 9.46 9.35
C LYS A 114 -14.07 10.53 9.65
N SER A 115 -12.86 10.28 9.21
CA SER A 115 -11.78 11.26 9.12
C SER A 115 -11.17 11.11 7.75
N LYS A 116 -10.69 12.22 7.17
CA LYS A 116 -10.03 12.24 5.87
C LYS A 116 -10.98 11.97 4.69
N THR A 117 -11.90 12.90 4.45
CA THR A 117 -12.93 12.82 3.40
C THR A 117 -12.51 13.48 2.09
N ASN A 118 -11.43 14.24 2.06
CA ASN A 118 -10.88 14.81 0.83
C ASN A 118 -9.75 13.91 0.30
N ILE A 119 -9.54 13.92 -1.02
CA ILE A 119 -8.53 13.06 -1.66
C ILE A 119 -7.10 13.44 -1.22
N GLU A 120 -6.87 14.71 -0.91
CA GLU A 120 -5.60 15.27 -0.45
C GLU A 120 -5.30 15.01 1.04
N ASP A 121 -6.25 14.54 1.84
CA ASP A 121 -6.11 14.42 3.30
C ASP A 121 -5.04 13.39 3.76
N THR A 122 -4.42 12.69 2.80
CA THR A 122 -3.31 11.77 3.04
C THR A 122 -1.99 12.17 2.37
N SER A 123 -1.99 13.30 1.65
CA SER A 123 -0.78 13.92 1.10
C SER A 123 0.04 14.58 2.22
N ASP A 124 1.31 14.90 1.94
CA ASP A 124 2.15 15.58 2.92
C ASP A 124 1.71 17.06 3.06
N PRO A 125 1.41 17.55 4.27
CA PRO A 125 0.96 18.92 4.48
C PRO A 125 2.02 19.98 4.13
N ILE A 126 3.31 19.63 4.02
CA ILE A 126 4.34 20.57 3.55
C ILE A 126 4.23 20.89 2.06
N TRP A 127 3.59 20.03 1.27
CA TRP A 127 3.49 20.22 -0.17
C TRP A 127 2.50 21.34 -0.53
N SER A 128 2.65 21.91 -1.72
CA SER A 128 1.65 22.85 -2.25
C SER A 128 0.31 22.14 -2.43
N GLU A 129 -0.79 22.91 -2.31
CA GLU A 129 -2.15 22.38 -2.47
C GLU A 129 -2.35 21.64 -3.81
N ASN A 130 -1.79 22.20 -4.90
CA ASN A 130 -1.83 21.56 -6.22
C ASN A 130 -1.18 20.17 -6.21
N LEU A 131 -0.03 20.02 -5.55
CA LEU A 131 0.61 18.71 -5.41
C LEU A 131 -0.21 17.80 -4.50
N GLN A 132 -0.71 18.30 -3.37
CA GLN A 132 -1.52 17.50 -2.46
C GLN A 132 -2.77 16.92 -3.14
N LYS A 133 -3.42 17.67 -4.04
CA LYS A 133 -4.62 17.23 -4.78
C LYS A 133 -4.34 16.27 -5.93
N THR A 134 -3.19 16.39 -6.58
CA THR A 134 -2.83 15.58 -7.77
C THR A 134 -2.04 14.32 -7.43
N TRP A 135 -1.29 14.36 -6.33
CA TRP A 135 -0.43 13.27 -5.88
C TRP A 135 -1.15 11.92 -5.66
N PRO A 136 -2.38 11.85 -5.11
CA PRO A 136 -3.09 10.58 -4.91
C PRO A 136 -3.27 9.75 -6.19
N ALA A 137 -3.53 10.40 -7.34
CA ALA A 137 -3.65 9.69 -8.61
C ALA A 137 -2.29 9.17 -9.10
N PHE A 138 -1.23 9.99 -8.99
CA PHE A 138 0.13 9.60 -9.35
C PHE A 138 0.61 8.37 -8.56
N ILE A 139 0.51 8.41 -7.23
CA ILE A 139 1.00 7.32 -6.39
C ILE A 139 0.17 6.03 -6.55
N MET A 140 -1.10 6.14 -6.93
CA MET A 140 -1.92 4.98 -7.25
C MET A 140 -1.36 4.25 -8.46
N GLY A 141 -0.98 4.97 -9.54
CA GLY A 141 -0.33 4.37 -10.71
C GLY A 141 1.02 3.73 -10.38
N VAL A 142 1.81 4.35 -9.49
CA VAL A 142 3.06 3.76 -8.98
C VAL A 142 2.77 2.47 -8.18
N SER A 143 1.74 2.48 -7.34
CA SER A 143 1.34 1.31 -6.54
C SER A 143 0.79 0.18 -7.40
N GLU A 144 0.04 0.50 -8.46
CA GLU A 144 -0.43 -0.45 -9.47
C GLU A 144 0.75 -1.15 -10.14
N THR A 145 1.72 -0.36 -10.62
CA THR A 145 2.89 -0.89 -11.31
C THR A 145 3.70 -1.79 -10.38
N TRP A 146 3.94 -1.34 -9.14
CA TRP A 146 4.65 -2.13 -8.15
C TRP A 146 3.92 -3.44 -7.83
N LEU A 147 2.59 -3.41 -7.67
CA LEU A 147 1.80 -4.62 -7.42
C LEU A 147 1.84 -5.60 -8.59
N GLY A 148 1.70 -5.09 -9.82
CA GLY A 148 1.80 -5.90 -11.04
C GLY A 148 3.12 -6.64 -11.10
N LEU A 149 4.24 -5.93 -10.87
CA LEU A 149 5.57 -6.56 -10.80
C LEU A 149 5.67 -7.60 -9.69
N VAL A 150 5.15 -7.32 -8.49
CA VAL A 150 5.17 -8.28 -7.38
C VAL A 150 4.42 -9.57 -7.74
N VAL A 151 3.22 -9.44 -8.32
CA VAL A 151 2.39 -10.59 -8.71
C VAL A 151 3.02 -11.38 -9.85
N ASP A 152 3.47 -10.70 -10.90
CA ASP A 152 4.09 -11.34 -12.06
C ASP A 152 5.37 -12.07 -11.65
N LEU A 153 6.28 -11.41 -10.92
CA LEU A 153 7.53 -12.01 -10.46
C LEU A 153 7.31 -13.13 -9.42
N ALA A 154 6.25 -13.07 -8.62
CA ALA A 154 5.90 -14.18 -7.73
C ALA A 154 5.35 -15.39 -8.51
N SER A 155 4.64 -15.15 -9.62
CA SER A 155 4.06 -16.22 -10.47
C SER A 155 5.11 -17.03 -11.24
N THR A 156 6.28 -16.46 -11.49
CA THR A 156 7.40 -17.14 -12.17
C THR A 156 8.25 -17.99 -11.22
N GLN A 157 8.07 -17.84 -9.91
CA GLN A 157 8.77 -18.65 -8.91
C GLN A 157 8.21 -20.07 -8.90
N LYS A 158 9.02 -21.03 -8.43
CA LYS A 158 8.57 -22.42 -8.30
C LYS A 158 7.41 -22.51 -7.31
N SER A 159 6.38 -23.26 -7.68
CA SER A 159 5.12 -23.37 -6.92
C SER A 159 5.25 -24.16 -5.62
N ASP A 160 6.28 -24.99 -5.49
CA ASP A 160 6.58 -25.81 -4.31
C ASP A 160 7.34 -25.05 -3.21
N LEU A 161 7.84 -23.84 -3.50
CA LEU A 161 8.52 -23.01 -2.50
C LEU A 161 7.53 -22.58 -1.40
N PRO A 162 7.96 -22.60 -0.12
CA PRO A 162 7.25 -21.94 0.95
C PRO A 162 6.95 -20.48 0.58
N THR A 163 5.76 -19.99 0.95
CA THR A 163 5.30 -18.64 0.56
C THR A 163 6.32 -17.55 0.89
N LEU A 164 6.95 -17.56 2.06
CA LEU A 164 7.92 -16.53 2.42
C LEU A 164 9.17 -16.58 1.54
N GLU A 165 9.72 -17.78 1.30
CA GLU A 165 10.89 -17.97 0.43
C GLU A 165 10.61 -17.52 -1.00
N ARG A 166 9.39 -17.78 -1.49
CA ARG A 166 8.92 -17.25 -2.78
C ARG A 166 9.05 -15.73 -2.83
N TYR A 167 8.57 -15.02 -1.81
CA TYR A 167 8.63 -13.56 -1.79
C TYR A 167 10.00 -12.98 -1.45
N GLU A 168 10.89 -13.73 -0.80
CA GLU A 168 12.31 -13.37 -0.68
C GLU A 168 12.95 -13.30 -2.08
N ASN A 169 12.70 -14.30 -2.93
CA ASN A 169 13.20 -14.32 -4.30
C ASN A 169 12.54 -13.23 -5.16
N THR A 170 11.21 -13.08 -5.06
CA THR A 170 10.49 -11.97 -5.70
C THR A 170 11.06 -10.61 -5.32
N GLN A 171 11.38 -10.37 -4.04
CA GLN A 171 11.93 -9.09 -3.60
C GLN A 171 13.36 -8.86 -4.09
N LYS A 172 14.19 -9.91 -4.24
CA LYS A 172 15.53 -9.81 -4.85
C LYS A 172 15.44 -9.45 -6.33
N GLU A 173 14.54 -10.10 -7.07
CA GLU A 173 14.30 -9.80 -8.49
C GLU A 173 13.72 -8.40 -8.68
N LEU A 174 12.74 -8.01 -7.86
CA LEU A 174 12.15 -6.68 -7.89
C LEU A 174 13.19 -5.58 -7.62
N THR A 175 14.10 -5.82 -6.66
CA THR A 175 15.24 -4.94 -6.38
C THR A 175 16.15 -4.83 -7.59
N THR A 176 16.46 -5.96 -8.23
CA THR A 176 17.32 -6.00 -9.41
C THR A 176 16.71 -5.24 -10.58
N LEU A 177 15.41 -5.42 -10.84
CA LEU A 177 14.67 -4.70 -11.86
C LEU A 177 14.71 -3.20 -11.58
N TRP A 178 14.37 -2.78 -10.36
CA TRP A 178 14.42 -1.38 -9.94
C TRP A 178 15.80 -0.75 -10.16
N GLN A 179 16.87 -1.43 -9.72
CA GLN A 179 18.24 -0.92 -9.83
C GLN A 179 18.75 -0.86 -11.27
N LYS A 180 18.44 -1.86 -12.10
CA LYS A 180 18.96 -1.96 -13.47
C LYS A 180 18.12 -1.19 -14.50
N GLN A 181 16.80 -1.19 -14.32
CA GLN A 181 15.86 -0.67 -15.32
C GLN A 181 15.13 0.59 -14.85
N GLY A 182 15.08 0.85 -13.53
CA GLY A 182 14.25 1.92 -12.98
C GLY A 182 14.66 3.34 -13.40
N LYS A 183 15.94 3.56 -13.69
CA LYS A 183 16.43 4.83 -14.27
C LYS A 183 15.70 5.16 -15.58
N HIS A 184 15.56 4.19 -16.48
CA HIS A 184 14.89 4.40 -17.76
C HIS A 184 13.37 4.32 -17.59
N ALA A 185 12.86 3.21 -17.05
CA ALA A 185 11.43 2.96 -17.00
C ALA A 185 10.64 3.98 -16.15
N PHE A 186 11.23 4.52 -15.08
CA PHE A 186 10.53 5.45 -14.18
C PHE A 186 11.11 6.86 -14.26
N PHE A 187 12.40 7.03 -13.95
CA PHE A 187 12.96 8.38 -13.79
C PHE A 187 13.06 9.15 -15.10
N HIS A 188 13.52 8.52 -16.19
CA HIS A 188 13.59 9.18 -17.50
C HIS A 188 12.21 9.64 -17.97
N HIS A 189 11.18 8.78 -17.91
CA HIS A 189 9.83 9.14 -18.34
C HIS A 189 9.17 10.18 -17.42
N ILE A 190 9.35 10.09 -16.10
CA ILE A 190 8.85 11.12 -15.18
C ILE A 190 9.53 12.46 -15.47
N ASN A 191 10.86 12.49 -15.59
CA ASN A 191 11.58 13.72 -15.89
C ASN A 191 11.19 14.30 -17.25
N ALA A 192 10.90 13.46 -18.26
CA ALA A 192 10.45 13.92 -19.57
C ALA A 192 9.12 14.72 -19.48
N ILE A 193 8.18 14.28 -18.65
CA ILE A 193 6.91 14.99 -18.41
C ILE A 193 7.15 16.36 -17.76
N PHE A 194 8.17 16.47 -16.91
CA PHE A 194 8.60 17.72 -16.29
C PHE A 194 9.69 18.46 -17.11
N ALA A 195 9.74 18.24 -18.42
CA ALA A 195 10.65 18.92 -19.35
C ALA A 195 12.14 18.85 -18.95
N TYR A 196 12.55 17.73 -18.34
CA TYR A 196 13.91 17.45 -17.88
C TYR A 196 14.50 18.51 -16.95
N GLN A 197 13.65 19.24 -16.22
CA GLN A 197 14.13 20.20 -15.23
C GLN A 197 14.86 19.46 -14.09
N PRO A 198 16.03 19.95 -13.62
CA PRO A 198 16.75 19.32 -12.52
C PRO A 198 15.93 19.29 -11.23
N LEU A 199 15.94 18.15 -10.54
CA LEU A 199 15.40 18.04 -9.19
C LEU A 199 16.38 18.66 -8.18
N LEU A 200 15.88 19.58 -7.37
CA LEU A 200 16.63 20.12 -6.23
C LEU A 200 16.51 19.14 -5.06
N MET A 201 17.50 18.27 -4.89
CA MET A 201 17.53 17.30 -3.79
C MET A 201 18.05 17.97 -2.51
N ARG A 202 17.30 17.82 -1.41
CA ARG A 202 17.76 18.12 -0.04
C ARG A 202 17.67 16.83 0.76
N PHE A 203 18.76 16.47 1.42
CA PHE A 203 18.88 15.27 2.26
C PHE A 203 18.55 15.59 3.71
#